data_AF-A0A1I6WTJ7-F1
#
_entry.id   AF-A0A1I6WTJ7-F1
#
_cell.length_a   1.000
_cell.length_b   1.000
_cell.length_c   1.000
_cell.angle_alpha   90.00
_cell.angle_beta   90.00
_cell.angle_gamma   90.00
#
_symmetry.space_group_name_H-M   'P 1'
#
loop_
_entity.id
_entity.type
_entity.pdbx_description
1 polymer ?
#
loop_
_entity_poly.entity_id
_entity_poly.type
_entity_poly.pdbx_seq_one_letter_code
_entity_poly.pdbx_strand_id
1 'polypeptide(L)'
;MTDASSQRMRDAGAHPPRTCDDGARETARDAAPVPLTLEGTREVPVIRLAEPVAPAAAADAILARAEALTAQDMQVLRIVVAADPATSGRLLDLGAARALGDGDGVEILPGLLWQCAARWLPRARPPFPELFTATAGRRHPLRPRTPAGTVYARAIPWLDRRLSFRTMTEPGDVALFSTWMNDPRIAAIWQETGTLEAHAAYIAGLQADPATLPLFGCLDGRPFGYFELYWARESRLGPLYEAGPYDRGWHVAIGDASVRGRPALSAWLPSLMHYLFLDEPRTQRVVGEPRADHAQQIRNLHGSGFATIATVDFPHKRAALVALSREHFVRDRLWVPGAAAADAAPRPPAVPA
;
A
#
# COMPACT_ATOMS: atom_id res chain seq x y z
N MET A 1 42.44 26.74 -47.13
CA MET A 1 41.21 27.56 -47.03
C MET A 1 40.10 26.60 -46.62
N THR A 2 39.90 26.36 -45.32
CA THR A 2 38.86 27.01 -44.48
C THR A 2 37.47 26.78 -45.09
N ASP A 3 36.52 26.10 -44.44
CA ASP A 3 36.16 26.26 -43.04
C ASP A 3 35.31 25.09 -42.51
N ALA A 4 35.46 24.81 -41.23
CA ALA A 4 34.75 23.77 -40.48
C ALA A 4 33.53 24.40 -39.78
N SER A 5 32.33 23.90 -40.05
CA SER A 5 31.12 24.32 -39.33
C SER A 5 30.70 23.25 -38.31
N SER A 6 31.11 23.51 -37.08
CA SER A 6 30.84 22.75 -35.86
C SER A 6 29.38 22.95 -35.42
N GLN A 7 28.56 21.91 -35.45
CA GLN A 7 27.22 21.91 -34.85
C GLN A 7 27.34 21.67 -33.34
N ARG A 8 27.34 22.74 -32.54
CA ARG A 8 27.26 22.65 -31.07
C ARG A 8 25.82 22.36 -30.65
N MET A 9 25.62 21.22 -29.97
CA MET A 9 24.45 20.93 -29.15
C MET A 9 24.28 22.03 -28.10
N ARG A 10 23.05 22.56 -27.96
CA ARG A 10 22.70 23.54 -26.94
C ARG A 10 22.49 22.82 -25.61
N ASP A 11 23.16 23.31 -24.58
CA ASP A 11 22.96 22.95 -23.18
C ASP A 11 21.50 23.13 -22.76
N ALA A 12 20.91 22.07 -22.22
CA ALA A 12 19.68 22.15 -21.44
C ALA A 12 20.08 22.58 -20.01
N GLY A 13 19.88 23.85 -19.73
CA GLY A 13 20.20 24.47 -18.44
C GLY A 13 19.54 23.75 -17.26
N ALA A 14 20.37 23.42 -16.27
CA ALA A 14 19.96 22.96 -14.96
C ALA A 14 18.98 23.95 -14.31
N HIS A 15 17.83 23.46 -13.86
CA HIS A 15 16.97 24.16 -12.91
C HIS A 15 17.17 23.53 -11.53
N PRO A 16 17.41 24.34 -10.47
CA PRO A 16 17.66 23.81 -9.14
C PRO A 16 16.35 23.30 -8.51
N PRO A 17 16.39 22.25 -7.67
CA PRO A 17 15.22 21.86 -6.91
C PRO A 17 14.94 22.92 -5.85
N ARG A 18 13.74 23.51 -5.91
CA ARG A 18 13.20 24.30 -4.80
C ARG A 18 12.78 23.32 -3.70
N THR A 19 13.47 23.45 -2.58
CA THR A 19 13.26 22.79 -1.31
C THR A 19 11.83 23.01 -0.80
N CYS A 20 11.07 21.92 -0.65
CA CYS A 20 10.01 21.84 0.35
C CYS A 20 10.52 20.84 1.40
N ASP A 21 10.79 21.42 2.56
CA ASP A 21 11.29 20.81 3.77
C ASP A 21 10.19 19.93 4.40
N ASP A 22 10.46 18.63 4.54
CA ASP A 22 9.75 17.77 5.48
C ASP A 22 10.74 16.77 6.08
N GLY A 23 11.62 17.33 6.92
CA GLY A 23 12.64 16.61 7.68
C GLY A 23 12.04 15.59 8.64
N ALA A 24 11.84 14.36 8.17
CA ALA A 24 11.89 13.16 9.00
C ALA A 24 11.97 11.88 8.13
N ARG A 25 13.22 11.42 7.88
CA ARG A 25 13.63 10.14 7.23
C ARG A 25 13.99 10.16 5.73
N GLU A 26 14.56 11.24 5.20
CA GLU A 26 15.37 11.15 3.96
C GLU A 26 16.80 10.61 4.19
N THR A 27 17.21 10.40 5.45
CA THR A 27 18.60 10.03 5.82
C THR A 27 18.97 8.55 5.67
N ALA A 28 18.34 7.78 4.77
CA ALA A 28 18.65 6.36 4.61
C ALA A 28 18.72 5.88 3.15
N ARG A 29 19.22 6.72 2.23
CA ARG A 29 19.49 6.30 0.83
C ARG A 29 20.88 6.65 0.30
N ASP A 30 21.76 7.22 1.13
CA ASP A 30 23.15 7.56 0.76
C ASP A 30 24.22 6.66 1.41
N ALA A 31 23.80 5.53 1.99
CA ALA A 31 24.76 4.50 2.42
C ALA A 31 25.33 3.79 1.18
N ALA A 32 26.65 3.55 1.18
CA ALA A 32 27.28 2.74 0.15
C ALA A 32 26.54 1.40 0.01
N PRO A 33 26.27 0.94 -1.23
CA PRO A 33 25.49 -0.28 -1.44
C PRO A 33 26.19 -1.47 -0.79
N VAL A 34 25.51 -2.13 0.15
CA VAL A 34 26.00 -3.37 0.77
C VAL A 34 26.07 -4.46 -0.31
N PRO A 35 27.25 -5.03 -0.59
CA PRO A 35 27.39 -6.02 -1.65
C PRO A 35 26.76 -7.35 -1.23
N LEU A 36 25.82 -7.81 -2.05
CA LEU A 36 25.12 -9.09 -1.89
C LEU A 36 25.36 -9.96 -3.12
N THR A 37 25.59 -11.26 -2.90
CA THR A 37 25.56 -12.26 -3.98
C THR A 37 24.20 -12.98 -3.98
N LEU A 38 23.80 -13.43 -5.16
CA LEU A 38 22.57 -14.19 -5.38
C LEU A 38 22.94 -15.51 -6.05
N GLU A 39 22.63 -16.61 -5.39
CA GLU A 39 22.84 -17.99 -5.85
C GLU A 39 21.52 -18.78 -5.79
N GLY A 40 21.56 -20.07 -6.12
CA GLY A 40 20.40 -20.96 -6.01
C GLY A 40 19.50 -20.98 -7.24
N THR A 41 18.27 -21.48 -7.09
CA THR A 41 17.28 -21.54 -8.18
C THR A 41 16.36 -20.32 -8.14
N ARG A 42 15.52 -20.17 -9.16
CA ARG A 42 14.49 -19.12 -9.20
C ARG A 42 13.48 -19.28 -8.05
N GLU A 43 13.12 -20.51 -7.72
CA GLU A 43 12.15 -20.82 -6.66
C GLU A 43 12.72 -20.67 -5.26
N VAL A 44 14.03 -20.94 -5.11
CA VAL A 44 14.74 -20.88 -3.84
C VAL A 44 16.08 -20.16 -4.03
N PRO A 45 16.06 -18.83 -4.23
CA PRO A 45 17.30 -18.07 -4.28
C PRO A 45 17.97 -18.02 -2.90
N VAL A 46 19.28 -17.88 -2.92
CA VAL A 46 20.14 -17.73 -1.73
C VAL A 46 20.77 -16.35 -1.77
N ILE A 47 20.52 -15.52 -0.76
CA ILE A 47 21.18 -14.23 -0.56
C ILE A 47 22.35 -14.43 0.39
N ARG A 48 23.55 -13.98 0.00
CA ARG A 48 24.74 -13.97 0.87
C ARG A 48 25.32 -12.58 0.99
N LEU A 49 25.85 -12.25 2.17
CA LEU A 49 26.69 -11.07 2.37
C LEU A 49 28.07 -11.34 1.75
N ALA A 50 28.53 -10.46 0.86
CA ALA A 50 29.85 -10.59 0.26
C ALA A 50 30.99 -10.17 1.21
N GLU A 51 30.67 -9.31 2.18
CA GLU A 51 31.62 -8.82 3.19
C GLU A 51 30.91 -8.55 4.53
N PRO A 52 31.65 -8.56 5.65
CA PRO A 52 31.09 -8.20 6.96
C PRO A 52 30.66 -6.73 7.00
N VAL A 53 29.41 -6.49 7.34
CA VAL A 53 28.82 -5.15 7.51
C VAL A 53 28.01 -5.10 8.81
N ALA A 54 27.66 -3.90 9.28
CA ALA A 54 26.83 -3.74 10.47
C ALA A 54 25.50 -4.51 10.31
N PRO A 55 25.06 -5.31 11.31
CA PRO A 55 23.89 -6.19 11.16
C PRO A 55 22.59 -5.49 10.76
N ALA A 56 22.41 -4.22 11.16
CA ALA A 56 21.26 -3.43 10.75
C ALA A 56 21.28 -3.11 9.24
N ALA A 57 22.42 -2.65 8.72
CA ALA A 57 22.59 -2.35 7.29
C ALA A 57 22.52 -3.64 6.45
N ALA A 58 23.06 -4.74 6.97
CA ALA A 58 22.97 -6.07 6.36
C ALA A 58 21.51 -6.52 6.20
N ALA A 59 20.73 -6.47 7.29
CA ALA A 59 19.32 -6.84 7.28
C ALA A 59 18.52 -5.97 6.31
N ASP A 60 18.71 -4.65 6.33
CA ASP A 60 18.03 -3.74 5.40
C ASP A 60 18.34 -4.04 3.93
N ALA A 61 19.60 -4.33 3.61
CA ALA A 61 20.02 -4.69 2.25
C ALA A 61 19.43 -6.04 1.80
N ILE A 62 19.45 -7.05 2.68
CA ILE A 62 18.85 -8.37 2.43
C ILE A 62 17.35 -8.22 2.17
N LEU A 63 16.63 -7.45 3.00
CA LEU A 63 15.20 -7.22 2.83
C LEU A 63 14.88 -6.44 1.55
N ALA A 64 15.69 -5.46 1.17
CA ALA A 64 15.53 -4.73 -0.08
C ALA A 64 15.73 -5.66 -1.30
N ARG A 65 16.72 -6.56 -1.26
CA ARG A 65 16.92 -7.58 -2.30
C ARG A 65 15.77 -8.58 -2.35
N ALA A 66 15.30 -9.04 -1.19
CA ALA A 66 14.16 -9.95 -1.09
C ALA A 66 12.86 -9.32 -1.62
N GLU A 67 12.64 -8.03 -1.37
CA GLU A 67 11.53 -7.24 -1.92
C GLU A 67 11.60 -7.22 -3.45
N ALA A 68 12.77 -6.91 -4.02
CA ALA A 68 12.96 -6.89 -5.46
C ALA A 68 12.67 -8.25 -6.13
N LEU A 69 13.10 -9.35 -5.50
CA LEU A 69 12.84 -10.71 -6.00
C LEU A 69 11.35 -11.09 -5.97
N THR A 70 10.59 -10.59 -4.99
CA THR A 70 9.22 -11.04 -4.72
C THR A 70 8.14 -10.05 -5.16
N ALA A 71 8.52 -8.85 -5.63
CA ALA A 71 7.60 -7.81 -6.07
C ALA A 71 6.87 -8.13 -7.38
N GLN A 72 7.42 -9.04 -8.20
CA GLN A 72 6.86 -9.40 -9.50
C GLN A 72 6.83 -10.90 -9.77
N ASP A 73 7.65 -11.68 -9.06
CA ASP A 73 7.84 -13.09 -9.34
C ASP A 73 7.13 -13.97 -8.30
N MET A 74 6.02 -14.57 -8.71
CA MET A 74 5.32 -15.54 -7.87
C MET A 74 6.02 -16.89 -7.78
N GLN A 75 7.04 -17.15 -8.62
CA GLN A 75 7.79 -18.41 -8.58
C GLN A 75 8.79 -18.48 -7.43
N VAL A 76 9.22 -17.34 -6.87
CA VAL A 76 10.07 -17.31 -5.67
C VAL A 76 9.26 -17.82 -4.47
N LEU A 77 9.51 -19.04 -4.01
CA LEU A 77 8.73 -19.65 -2.92
C LEU A 77 9.25 -19.25 -1.54
N ARG A 78 10.57 -19.23 -1.39
CA ARG A 78 11.31 -18.87 -0.17
C ARG A 78 12.70 -18.38 -0.55
N ILE A 79 13.32 -17.58 0.29
CA ILE A 79 14.67 -17.05 0.07
C ILE A 79 15.53 -17.47 1.24
N VAL A 80 16.60 -18.24 0.98
CA VAL A 80 17.56 -18.61 2.02
C VAL A 80 18.52 -17.45 2.25
N VAL A 81 18.81 -17.14 3.50
CA VAL A 81 19.74 -16.07 3.86
C VAL A 81 20.93 -16.68 4.60
N ALA A 82 22.11 -16.54 3.99
CA ALA A 82 23.37 -16.86 4.65
C ALA A 82 23.98 -15.56 5.20
N ALA A 83 23.75 -15.30 6.48
CA ALA A 83 24.27 -14.16 7.21
C ALA A 83 24.74 -14.57 8.61
N ASP A 84 25.52 -13.72 9.26
CA ASP A 84 25.95 -13.96 10.63
C ASP A 84 24.76 -14.03 11.62
N PRO A 85 24.95 -14.60 12.82
CA PRO A 85 23.87 -14.75 13.80
C PRO A 85 23.21 -13.43 14.23
N ALA A 86 23.93 -12.31 14.27
CA ALA A 86 23.35 -11.03 14.67
C ALA A 86 22.44 -10.45 13.57
N THR A 87 22.83 -10.59 12.31
CA THR A 87 21.98 -10.24 11.15
C THR A 87 20.75 -11.16 11.09
N SER A 88 20.95 -12.47 11.26
CA SER A 88 19.87 -13.46 11.28
C SER A 88 18.88 -13.20 12.41
N GLY A 89 19.35 -12.91 13.62
CA GLY A 89 18.53 -12.53 14.77
C GLY A 89 17.66 -11.30 14.49
N ARG A 90 18.21 -10.28 13.84
CA ARG A 90 17.43 -9.09 13.44
C ARG A 90 16.33 -9.41 12.44
N LEU A 91 16.58 -10.28 11.47
CA LEU A 91 15.55 -10.69 10.50
C LEU A 91 14.40 -11.45 11.18
N LEU A 92 14.71 -12.24 12.21
CA LEU A 92 13.72 -12.93 13.05
C LEU A 92 12.92 -11.94 13.90
N ASP A 93 13.58 -11.00 14.57
CA ASP A 93 12.93 -9.97 15.41
C ASP A 93 11.98 -9.08 14.62
N LEU A 94 12.29 -8.82 13.34
CA LEU A 94 11.44 -8.09 12.42
C LEU A 94 10.23 -8.91 11.93
N GLY A 95 10.18 -10.20 12.22
CA GLY A 95 9.19 -11.14 11.66
C GLY A 95 9.33 -11.35 10.16
N ALA A 96 10.46 -10.98 9.57
CA ALA A 96 10.70 -11.07 8.12
C ALA A 96 11.21 -12.44 7.69
N ALA A 97 11.79 -13.19 8.62
CA ALA A 97 12.32 -14.51 8.39
C ALA A 97 11.85 -15.50 9.47
N ARG A 98 12.05 -16.78 9.20
CA ARG A 98 11.96 -17.86 10.19
C ARG A 98 13.26 -18.66 10.19
N ALA A 99 13.54 -19.35 11.30
CA ALA A 99 14.68 -20.26 11.39
C ALA A 99 14.50 -21.42 10.41
N LEU A 100 15.61 -21.89 9.82
CA LEU A 100 15.64 -23.16 9.10
C LEU A 100 15.56 -24.33 10.11
N GLY A 101 14.94 -25.43 9.71
CA GLY A 101 14.69 -26.58 10.61
C GLY A 101 15.95 -27.33 11.05
N ASP A 102 17.08 -27.14 10.37
CA ASP A 102 18.40 -27.69 10.69
C ASP A 102 19.24 -26.79 11.61
N GLY A 103 18.73 -25.60 11.97
CA GLY A 103 19.34 -24.69 12.94
C GLY A 103 20.39 -23.73 12.38
N ASP A 104 20.84 -23.91 11.13
CA ASP A 104 21.84 -23.05 10.49
C ASP A 104 21.18 -22.09 9.50
N GLY A 105 20.98 -20.85 9.95
CA GLY A 105 20.50 -19.75 9.12
C GLY A 105 18.99 -19.52 9.16
N VAL A 106 18.53 -18.64 8.29
CA VAL A 106 17.13 -18.20 8.23
C VAL A 106 16.62 -18.19 6.80
N GLU A 107 15.30 -18.30 6.65
CA GLU A 107 14.65 -18.10 5.37
C GLU A 107 13.54 -17.05 5.42
N ILE A 108 13.44 -16.28 4.35
CA ILE A 108 12.41 -15.27 4.15
C ILE A 108 11.32 -15.89 3.26
N LEU A 109 10.11 -15.96 3.78
CA LEU A 109 8.93 -16.28 2.98
C LEU A 109 8.33 -14.97 2.45
N PRO A 110 7.84 -14.91 1.20
CA PRO A 110 7.18 -13.71 0.69
C PRO A 110 6.03 -13.24 1.58
N GLY A 111 5.24 -14.16 2.14
CA GLY A 111 4.17 -13.82 3.07
C GLY A 111 4.64 -13.21 4.40
N LEU A 112 5.84 -13.53 4.87
CA LEU A 112 6.46 -12.88 6.04
C LEU A 112 6.97 -11.50 5.65
N LEU A 113 7.80 -11.45 4.60
CA LEU A 113 8.40 -10.23 4.10
C LEU A 113 7.37 -9.15 3.82
N TRP A 114 6.24 -9.51 3.18
CA TRP A 114 5.12 -8.63 2.81
C TRP A 114 4.13 -8.34 3.95
N GLN A 115 4.47 -8.71 5.19
CA GLN A 115 3.75 -8.26 6.39
C GLN A 115 4.62 -7.45 7.38
N CYS A 116 5.93 -7.31 7.15
CA CYS A 116 6.86 -6.50 7.92
C CYS A 116 6.63 -4.98 7.80
N ALA A 117 5.62 -4.44 8.50
CA ALA A 117 5.12 -3.07 8.34
C ALA A 117 6.20 -1.96 8.23
N ALA A 118 7.30 -2.09 8.97
CA ALA A 118 8.45 -1.15 8.93
C ALA A 118 9.09 -0.98 7.54
N ARG A 119 8.85 -1.91 6.61
CA ARG A 119 9.34 -1.83 5.23
C ARG A 119 8.57 -0.82 4.36
N TRP A 120 7.27 -0.65 4.59
CA TRP A 120 6.42 0.19 3.73
C TRP A 120 5.81 1.37 4.46
N LEU A 121 5.69 1.32 5.78
CA LEU A 121 5.19 2.41 6.59
C LEU A 121 6.37 3.29 7.03
N PRO A 122 6.48 4.56 6.57
CA PRO A 122 7.57 5.44 6.98
C PRO A 122 7.66 5.64 8.49
N ARG A 123 6.55 5.44 9.20
CA ARG A 123 6.48 5.40 10.67
C ARG A 123 5.61 4.23 11.11
N ALA A 124 6.13 3.00 10.99
CA ALA A 124 5.48 1.84 11.60
C ALA A 124 5.35 2.02 13.12
N ARG A 125 4.14 1.82 13.64
CA ARG A 125 3.80 1.97 15.06
C ARG A 125 3.49 0.59 15.64
N PRO A 126 3.73 0.36 16.94
CA PRO A 126 3.17 -0.80 17.60
C PRO A 126 1.64 -0.78 17.53
N PRO A 127 0.96 -1.94 17.59
CA PRO A 127 -0.50 -1.99 17.64
C PRO A 127 -1.04 -1.12 18.77
N PHE A 128 -2.01 -0.26 18.46
CA PHE A 128 -2.62 0.59 19.49
C PHE A 128 -3.37 -0.28 20.52
N PRO A 129 -3.21 -0.05 21.84
CA PRO A 129 -3.91 -0.84 22.85
C PRO A 129 -5.42 -0.92 22.62
N GLU A 130 -5.99 -2.11 22.77
CA GLU A 130 -7.42 -2.29 22.57
C GLU A 130 -8.20 -1.81 23.79
N LEU A 131 -8.92 -0.71 23.63
CA LEU A 131 -9.92 -0.23 24.58
C LEU A 131 -11.21 0.04 23.81
N PHE A 132 -12.33 -0.54 24.22
CA PHE A 132 -13.61 -0.28 23.57
C PHE A 132 -14.24 1.02 24.07
N THR A 133 -14.82 1.77 23.14
CA THR A 133 -15.61 2.98 23.38
C THR A 133 -16.94 2.89 22.62
N ALA A 134 -17.77 3.92 22.72
CA ALA A 134 -18.96 4.06 21.91
C ALA A 134 -19.12 5.48 21.37
N THR A 135 -19.38 5.60 20.07
CA THR A 135 -19.73 6.87 19.41
C THR A 135 -21.02 6.67 18.64
N ALA A 136 -21.96 7.63 18.72
CA ALA A 136 -23.27 7.55 18.06
C ALA A 136 -23.99 6.19 18.24
N GLY A 137 -23.93 5.61 19.44
CA GLY A 137 -24.56 4.33 19.79
C GLY A 137 -23.85 3.08 19.25
N ARG A 138 -22.70 3.21 18.56
CA ARG A 138 -21.92 2.09 18.02
C ARG A 138 -20.74 1.81 18.94
N ARG A 139 -20.62 0.57 19.44
CA ARG A 139 -19.47 0.11 20.23
C ARG A 139 -18.33 -0.30 19.29
N HIS A 140 -17.14 0.27 19.47
CA HIS A 140 -15.96 0.01 18.63
C HIS A 140 -14.65 0.23 19.41
N PRO A 141 -13.49 -0.27 18.93
CA PRO A 141 -12.21 0.07 19.53
C PRO A 141 -11.90 1.57 19.43
N LEU A 142 -11.26 2.12 20.46
CA LEU A 142 -10.67 3.45 20.44
C LEU A 142 -9.60 3.50 19.35
N ARG A 143 -9.72 4.46 18.44
CA ARG A 143 -8.80 4.60 17.30
C ARG A 143 -7.59 5.45 17.68
N PRO A 144 -6.40 5.15 17.14
CA PRO A 144 -5.24 6.01 17.31
C PRO A 144 -5.46 7.36 16.63
N ARG A 145 -4.63 8.35 17.00
CA ARG A 145 -4.60 9.62 16.27
C ARG A 145 -4.20 9.40 14.82
N THR A 146 -4.89 10.12 13.94
CA THR A 146 -4.62 10.16 12.51
C THR A 146 -3.13 10.46 12.25
N PRO A 147 -2.44 9.66 11.42
CA PRO A 147 -1.07 9.95 11.02
C PRO A 147 -1.00 11.24 10.19
N ALA A 148 0.21 11.76 9.99
CA ALA A 148 0.48 12.90 9.12
C ALA A 148 1.66 12.60 8.20
N GLY A 149 1.66 13.19 7.01
CA GLY A 149 2.66 13.00 5.97
C GLY A 149 2.44 11.71 5.18
N THR A 150 3.52 11.15 4.65
CA THR A 150 3.48 9.87 3.91
C THR A 150 3.23 8.71 4.88
N VAL A 151 2.17 7.94 4.64
CA VAL A 151 1.76 6.79 5.47
C VAL A 151 2.19 5.46 4.88
N TYR A 152 2.44 5.41 3.57
CA TYR A 152 2.82 4.21 2.85
C TYR A 152 3.66 4.55 1.62
N ALA A 153 4.67 3.74 1.31
CA ALA A 153 5.35 3.81 0.01
C ALA A 153 5.90 2.44 -0.42
N ARG A 154 5.93 2.20 -1.73
CA ARG A 154 6.67 1.08 -2.35
C ARG A 154 7.12 1.41 -3.77
N ALA A 155 8.12 0.70 -4.26
CA ALA A 155 8.46 0.72 -5.68
C ALA A 155 7.45 -0.11 -6.48
N ILE A 156 7.15 0.34 -7.71
CA ILE A 156 6.32 -0.37 -8.67
C ILE A 156 7.19 -0.67 -9.89
N PRO A 157 7.92 -1.81 -9.92
CA PRO A 157 8.99 -1.94 -10.90
C PRO A 157 8.49 -2.10 -12.35
N TRP A 158 7.23 -2.51 -12.58
CA TRP A 158 6.66 -2.61 -13.93
C TRP A 158 6.17 -1.26 -14.47
N LEU A 159 6.06 -0.25 -13.61
CA LEU A 159 5.84 1.14 -14.03
C LEU A 159 7.13 1.95 -13.99
N ASP A 160 8.19 1.43 -13.36
CA ASP A 160 9.40 2.17 -13.01
C ASP A 160 9.09 3.46 -12.21
N ARG A 161 8.13 3.37 -11.28
CA ARG A 161 7.67 4.49 -10.45
C ARG A 161 7.67 4.13 -8.99
N ARG A 162 7.74 5.14 -8.12
CA ARG A 162 7.44 5.00 -6.69
C ARG A 162 6.00 5.39 -6.42
N LEU A 163 5.23 4.48 -5.82
CA LEU A 163 3.88 4.75 -5.35
C LEU A 163 3.91 5.07 -3.86
N SER A 164 3.17 6.09 -3.45
CA SER A 164 2.96 6.42 -2.04
C SER A 164 1.53 6.87 -1.76
N PHE A 165 1.14 6.81 -0.48
CA PHE A 165 -0.06 7.47 0.03
C PHE A 165 0.34 8.45 1.12
N ARG A 166 -0.25 9.65 1.10
CA ARG A 166 -0.01 10.70 2.10
C ARG A 166 -1.29 11.37 2.55
N THR A 167 -1.28 11.90 3.77
CA THR A 167 -2.39 12.71 4.29
C THR A 167 -2.52 14.03 3.53
N MET A 168 -3.73 14.58 3.55
CA MET A 168 -4.06 15.86 2.91
C MET A 168 -3.71 17.06 3.80
N THR A 169 -2.41 17.28 4.03
CA THR A 169 -1.91 18.32 4.95
C THR A 169 -1.06 19.38 4.24
N GLU A 170 -0.79 19.23 2.94
CA GLU A 170 0.05 20.16 2.19
C GLU A 170 -0.75 21.38 1.69
N PRO A 171 -0.10 22.56 1.56
CA PRO A 171 -0.74 23.71 0.94
C PRO A 171 -1.26 23.39 -0.47
N GLY A 172 -2.53 23.72 -0.73
CA GLY A 172 -3.17 23.49 -2.02
C GLY A 172 -3.87 22.12 -2.16
N ASP A 173 -3.73 21.20 -1.20
CA ASP A 173 -4.39 19.89 -1.25
C ASP A 173 -5.91 20.00 -1.40
N VAL A 174 -6.54 20.89 -0.62
CA VAL A 174 -7.99 21.13 -0.70
C VAL A 174 -8.39 21.73 -2.05
N ALA A 175 -7.55 22.60 -2.63
CA ALA A 175 -7.82 23.18 -3.95
C ALA A 175 -7.73 22.11 -5.06
N LEU A 176 -6.75 21.20 -4.96
CA LEU A 176 -6.64 20.07 -5.88
C LEU A 176 -7.83 19.11 -5.75
N PHE A 177 -8.19 18.75 -4.52
CA PHE A 177 -9.39 17.96 -4.24
C PHE A 177 -10.64 18.62 -4.83
N SER A 178 -10.81 19.93 -4.59
CA SER A 178 -11.94 20.71 -5.10
C SER A 178 -11.98 20.73 -6.63
N THR A 179 -10.83 20.78 -7.29
CA THR A 179 -10.74 20.71 -8.75
C THR A 179 -11.23 19.34 -9.25
N TRP A 180 -10.80 18.26 -8.60
CA TRP A 180 -11.20 16.90 -8.99
C TRP A 180 -12.68 16.61 -8.69
N MET A 181 -13.21 17.03 -7.55
CA MET A 181 -14.63 16.79 -7.23
C MET A 181 -15.59 17.54 -8.14
N ASN A 182 -15.14 18.67 -8.72
CA ASN A 182 -15.88 19.41 -9.73
C ASN A 182 -15.65 18.93 -11.18
N ASP A 183 -14.76 17.95 -11.41
CA ASP A 183 -14.64 17.30 -12.72
C ASP A 183 -15.95 16.52 -13.02
N PRO A 184 -16.65 16.76 -14.15
CA PRO A 184 -17.95 16.15 -14.42
C PRO A 184 -17.98 14.63 -14.34
N ARG A 185 -16.87 13.95 -14.67
CA ARG A 185 -16.78 12.50 -14.61
C ARG A 185 -16.68 11.99 -13.17
N ILE A 186 -15.98 12.71 -12.30
CA ILE A 186 -15.91 12.39 -10.87
C ILE A 186 -17.24 12.74 -10.20
N ALA A 187 -17.77 13.93 -10.47
CA ALA A 187 -19.05 14.42 -9.97
C ALA A 187 -20.21 13.44 -10.24
N ALA A 188 -20.23 12.79 -11.40
CA ALA A 188 -21.25 11.79 -11.74
C ALA A 188 -21.32 10.59 -10.77
N ILE A 189 -20.22 10.29 -10.06
CA ILE A 189 -20.11 9.16 -9.14
C ILE A 189 -20.07 9.64 -7.69
N TRP A 190 -19.23 10.63 -7.39
CA TRP A 190 -19.01 11.13 -6.03
C TRP A 190 -20.10 12.08 -5.55
N GLN A 191 -20.71 12.86 -6.45
CA GLN A 191 -21.79 13.82 -6.13
C GLN A 191 -21.42 14.88 -5.07
N GLU A 192 -20.13 15.12 -4.86
CA GLU A 192 -19.58 16.14 -3.96
C GLU A 192 -19.14 17.39 -4.74
N THR A 193 -19.94 17.89 -5.68
CA THR A 193 -19.63 19.17 -6.35
C THR A 193 -19.89 20.33 -5.41
N GLY A 194 -19.04 21.35 -5.42
CA GLY A 194 -19.18 22.44 -4.46
C GLY A 194 -18.12 23.52 -4.55
N THR A 195 -18.25 24.50 -3.67
CA THR A 195 -17.28 25.59 -3.51
C THR A 195 -16.03 25.10 -2.79
N LEU A 196 -14.92 25.81 -2.97
CA LEU A 196 -13.68 25.51 -2.25
C LEU A 196 -13.87 25.55 -0.73
N GLU A 197 -14.70 26.47 -0.22
CA GLU A 197 -15.01 26.60 1.20
C GLU A 197 -15.77 25.37 1.73
N ALA A 198 -16.77 24.88 0.98
CA ALA A 198 -17.50 23.68 1.35
C ALA A 198 -16.58 22.45 1.38
N HIS A 199 -15.69 22.31 0.39
CA HIS A 199 -14.69 21.24 0.38
C HIS A 199 -13.67 21.36 1.50
N ALA A 200 -13.25 22.57 1.87
CA ALA A 200 -12.36 22.79 3.01
C ALA A 200 -13.02 22.34 4.32
N ALA A 201 -14.29 22.71 4.53
CA ALA A 201 -15.05 22.27 5.70
C ALA A 201 -15.25 20.75 5.72
N TYR A 202 -15.52 20.14 4.56
CA TYR A 202 -15.66 18.69 4.42
C TYR A 202 -14.37 17.94 4.81
N ILE A 203 -13.22 18.32 4.22
CA ILE A 203 -11.93 17.69 4.54
C ILE A 203 -11.55 17.91 6.01
N ALA A 204 -11.78 19.10 6.56
CA ALA A 204 -11.54 19.37 7.98
C ALA A 204 -12.39 18.47 8.89
N GLY A 205 -13.65 18.22 8.52
CA GLY A 205 -14.53 17.28 9.22
C GLY A 205 -13.97 15.85 9.22
N LEU A 206 -13.53 15.36 8.07
CA LEU A 206 -12.89 14.03 7.96
C LEU A 206 -11.61 13.94 8.81
N GLN A 207 -10.76 14.97 8.76
CA GLN A 207 -9.52 14.99 9.53
C GLN A 207 -9.74 15.04 11.05
N ALA A 208 -10.87 15.61 11.49
CA ALA A 208 -11.26 15.64 12.89
C ALA A 208 -11.91 14.34 13.38
N ASP A 209 -12.42 13.49 12.46
CA ASP A 209 -13.05 12.21 12.78
C ASP A 209 -12.02 11.06 12.81
N PRO A 210 -11.72 10.46 13.99
CA PRO A 210 -10.82 9.31 14.10
C PRO A 210 -11.30 8.06 13.33
N ALA A 211 -12.57 8.05 12.91
CA ALA A 211 -13.14 6.97 12.11
C ALA A 211 -12.70 7.03 10.63
N THR A 212 -12.13 8.13 10.18
CA THR A 212 -11.80 8.37 8.76
C THR A 212 -10.34 8.79 8.55
N LEU A 213 -9.84 8.59 7.32
CA LEU A 213 -8.50 8.98 6.90
C LEU A 213 -8.50 9.38 5.42
N PRO A 214 -8.58 10.69 5.11
CA PRO A 214 -8.45 11.20 3.75
C PRO A 214 -6.98 11.23 3.30
N LEU A 215 -6.71 10.66 2.13
CA LEU A 215 -5.38 10.52 1.56
C LEU A 215 -5.33 10.95 0.09
N PHE A 216 -4.16 11.38 -0.34
CA PHE A 216 -3.77 11.34 -1.75
C PHE A 216 -2.86 10.16 -2.03
N GLY A 217 -3.17 9.44 -3.11
CA GLY A 217 -2.22 8.55 -3.77
C GLY A 217 -1.32 9.34 -4.69
N CYS A 218 -0.02 9.06 -4.64
CA CYS A 218 1.01 9.75 -5.41
C CYS A 218 1.85 8.76 -6.24
N LEU A 219 2.30 9.21 -7.41
CA LEU A 219 3.36 8.57 -8.20
C LEU A 219 4.54 9.55 -8.28
N ASP A 220 5.69 9.12 -7.77
CA ASP A 220 6.89 9.95 -7.54
C ASP A 220 6.57 11.29 -6.86
N GLY A 221 5.74 11.24 -5.82
CA GLY A 221 5.36 12.42 -5.05
C GLY A 221 4.27 13.30 -5.70
N ARG A 222 3.88 13.06 -6.95
CA ARG A 222 2.78 13.79 -7.59
C ARG A 222 1.43 13.12 -7.30
N PRO A 223 0.45 13.82 -6.70
CA PRO A 223 -0.89 13.27 -6.46
C PRO A 223 -1.60 12.89 -7.76
N PHE A 224 -2.25 11.72 -7.77
CA PHE A 224 -3.05 11.22 -8.90
C PHE A 224 -4.51 10.90 -8.55
N GLY A 225 -4.80 10.65 -7.26
CA GLY A 225 -6.14 10.27 -6.82
C GLY A 225 -6.37 10.52 -5.35
N TYR A 226 -7.63 10.80 -5.01
CA TYR A 226 -8.15 10.94 -3.65
C TYR A 226 -8.68 9.60 -3.15
N PHE A 227 -8.38 9.28 -1.90
CA PHE A 227 -8.82 8.08 -1.22
C PHE A 227 -9.37 8.45 0.16
N GLU A 228 -10.50 7.87 0.52
CA GLU A 228 -11.09 8.03 1.84
C GLU A 228 -11.16 6.68 2.51
N LEU A 229 -10.35 6.48 3.54
CA LEU A 229 -10.34 5.23 4.29
C LEU A 229 -11.20 5.38 5.54
N TYR A 230 -11.90 4.30 5.89
CA TYR A 230 -12.81 4.32 7.03
C TYR A 230 -12.73 3.02 7.82
N TRP A 231 -13.08 3.11 9.10
CA TRP A 231 -13.40 1.93 9.90
C TRP A 231 -14.84 1.51 9.63
N ALA A 232 -15.03 0.30 9.12
CA ALA A 232 -16.33 -0.15 8.61
C ALA A 232 -17.39 -0.18 9.72
N ARG A 233 -16.99 -0.58 10.95
CA ARG A 233 -17.88 -0.67 12.11
C ARG A 233 -18.47 0.69 12.53
N GLU A 234 -17.70 1.76 12.39
CA GLU A 234 -18.12 3.13 12.69
C GLU A 234 -18.89 3.80 11.55
N SER A 235 -18.72 3.30 10.33
CA SER A 235 -19.36 3.82 9.11
C SER A 235 -20.85 3.45 9.00
N ARG A 236 -21.50 3.99 7.96
CA ARG A 236 -22.88 3.63 7.58
C ARG A 236 -23.03 2.16 7.19
N LEU A 237 -21.94 1.49 6.81
CA LEU A 237 -21.93 0.07 6.47
C LEU A 237 -21.98 -0.83 7.71
N GLY A 238 -21.45 -0.36 8.84
CA GLY A 238 -21.28 -1.16 10.06
C GLY A 238 -22.54 -1.89 10.54
N PRO A 239 -23.74 -1.27 10.51
CA PRO A 239 -24.99 -1.94 10.87
C PRO A 239 -25.55 -2.91 9.82
N LEU A 240 -25.03 -2.91 8.59
CA LEU A 240 -25.59 -3.63 7.45
C LEU A 240 -24.97 -5.03 7.23
N TYR A 241 -23.93 -5.36 8.00
CA TYR A 241 -23.32 -6.69 8.03
C TYR A 241 -22.64 -6.93 9.38
N GLU A 242 -22.13 -8.14 9.60
CA GLU A 242 -21.34 -8.46 10.80
C GLU A 242 -19.93 -7.84 10.72
N ALA A 243 -19.86 -6.53 10.98
CA ALA A 243 -18.64 -5.74 10.92
C ALA A 243 -17.67 -6.10 12.05
N GLY A 244 -16.47 -6.56 11.67
CA GLY A 244 -15.39 -6.79 12.61
C GLY A 244 -14.91 -5.49 13.29
N PRO A 245 -14.29 -5.57 14.48
CA PRO A 245 -13.78 -4.40 15.19
C PRO A 245 -12.69 -3.64 14.43
N TYR A 246 -12.01 -4.28 13.47
CA TYR A 246 -10.92 -3.69 12.68
C TYR A 246 -11.15 -3.82 11.18
N ASP A 247 -12.38 -4.09 10.74
CA ASP A 247 -12.70 -4.06 9.32
C ASP A 247 -12.50 -2.64 8.78
N ARG A 248 -11.83 -2.53 7.64
CA ARG A 248 -11.53 -1.26 6.98
C ARG A 248 -12.24 -1.18 5.66
N GLY A 249 -12.59 0.01 5.20
CA GLY A 249 -13.07 0.22 3.84
C GLY A 249 -12.42 1.42 3.19
N TRP A 250 -12.74 1.61 1.91
CA TRP A 250 -12.20 2.71 1.12
C TRP A 250 -13.21 3.23 0.10
N HIS A 251 -13.12 4.54 -0.18
CA HIS A 251 -13.64 5.16 -1.39
C HIS A 251 -12.48 5.76 -2.20
N VAL A 252 -12.68 5.95 -3.50
CA VAL A 252 -11.62 6.40 -4.41
C VAL A 252 -12.16 7.30 -5.50
N ALA A 253 -11.41 8.37 -5.81
CA ALA A 253 -11.56 9.20 -7.00
C ALA A 253 -10.20 9.34 -7.70
N ILE A 254 -10.10 8.94 -8.97
CA ILE A 254 -8.88 9.11 -9.76
C ILE A 254 -8.96 10.41 -10.55
N GLY A 255 -8.30 11.45 -10.04
CA GLY A 255 -8.26 12.79 -10.61
C GLY A 255 -7.37 12.88 -11.85
N ASP A 256 -6.17 12.32 -11.81
CA ASP A 256 -5.25 12.34 -12.95
C ASP A 256 -5.67 11.27 -13.98
N ALA A 257 -6.08 11.73 -15.17
CA ALA A 257 -6.53 10.86 -16.25
C ALA A 257 -5.43 9.92 -16.78
N SER A 258 -4.15 10.31 -16.66
CA SER A 258 -3.01 9.48 -17.09
C SER A 258 -2.78 8.26 -16.20
N VAL A 259 -3.32 8.27 -14.98
CA VAL A 259 -3.19 7.19 -13.99
C VAL A 259 -4.46 6.32 -13.96
N ARG A 260 -5.07 6.13 -15.14
CA ARG A 260 -6.25 5.28 -15.34
C ARG A 260 -5.88 4.04 -16.15
N GLY A 261 -6.76 3.04 -16.10
CA GLY A 261 -6.57 1.77 -16.81
C GLY A 261 -5.88 0.69 -15.99
N ARG A 262 -5.72 -0.48 -16.60
CA ARG A 262 -5.28 -1.71 -15.92
C ARG A 262 -3.91 -1.59 -15.24
N PRO A 263 -2.85 -1.05 -15.87
CA PRO A 263 -1.52 -0.99 -15.25
C PRO A 263 -1.47 -0.12 -13.99
N ALA A 264 -2.20 1.01 -14.01
CA ALA A 264 -2.31 1.89 -12.85
C ALA A 264 -3.16 1.25 -11.74
N LEU A 265 -4.30 0.64 -12.10
CA LEU A 265 -5.17 -0.07 -11.16
C LEU A 265 -4.43 -1.22 -10.46
N SER A 266 -3.65 -2.02 -11.20
CA SER A 266 -2.85 -3.12 -10.63
C SER A 266 -1.69 -2.62 -9.77
N ALA A 267 -1.33 -1.33 -9.86
CA ALA A 267 -0.36 -0.71 -8.96
C ALA A 267 -1.02 -0.19 -7.68
N TRP A 268 -2.02 0.69 -7.78
CA TRP A 268 -2.53 1.39 -6.61
C TRP A 268 -3.49 0.56 -5.76
N LEU A 269 -4.34 -0.29 -6.35
CA LEU A 269 -5.35 -1.01 -5.58
C LEU A 269 -4.69 -2.02 -4.61
N PRO A 270 -3.78 -2.91 -5.06
CA PRO A 270 -3.07 -3.79 -4.13
C PRO A 270 -2.21 -3.05 -3.12
N SER A 271 -1.63 -1.91 -3.51
CA SER A 271 -0.84 -1.06 -2.59
C SER A 271 -1.72 -0.49 -1.47
N LEU A 272 -2.93 -0.06 -1.79
CA LEU A 272 -3.87 0.48 -0.81
C LEU A 272 -4.37 -0.61 0.14
N MET A 273 -4.69 -1.80 -0.39
CA MET A 273 -5.08 -2.94 0.43
C MET A 273 -3.94 -3.36 1.36
N HIS A 274 -2.72 -3.39 0.83
CA HIS A 274 -1.53 -3.65 1.62
C HIS A 274 -1.39 -2.65 2.76
N TYR A 275 -1.51 -1.35 2.48
CA TYR A 275 -1.50 -0.32 3.51
C TYR A 275 -2.55 -0.59 4.61
N LEU A 276 -3.80 -0.87 4.22
CA LEU A 276 -4.89 -1.14 5.17
C LEU A 276 -4.63 -2.35 6.08
N PHE A 277 -3.96 -3.39 5.59
CA PHE A 277 -3.57 -4.54 6.42
C PHE A 277 -2.37 -4.27 7.34
N LEU A 278 -1.47 -3.37 6.96
CA LEU A 278 -0.27 -3.07 7.74
C LEU A 278 -0.48 -1.98 8.79
N ASP A 279 -1.29 -0.96 8.47
CA ASP A 279 -1.58 0.18 9.34
C ASP A 279 -2.22 -0.28 10.66
N GLU A 280 -3.09 -1.28 10.58
CA GLU A 280 -3.67 -1.98 11.72
C GLU A 280 -3.48 -3.50 11.56
N PRO A 281 -2.54 -4.11 12.29
CA PRO A 281 -2.24 -5.54 12.16
C PRO A 281 -3.39 -6.46 12.59
N ARG A 282 -4.45 -5.95 13.25
CA ARG A 282 -5.67 -6.72 13.56
C ARG A 282 -6.71 -6.69 12.44
N THR A 283 -6.55 -5.87 11.39
CA THR A 283 -7.47 -5.85 10.25
C THR A 283 -7.40 -7.15 9.46
N GLN A 284 -8.46 -7.98 9.54
CA GLN A 284 -8.55 -9.24 8.81
C GLN A 284 -9.31 -9.12 7.49
N ARG A 285 -10.10 -8.05 7.32
CA ARG A 285 -10.97 -7.84 6.16
C ARG A 285 -10.94 -6.38 5.72
N VAL A 286 -10.82 -6.17 4.42
CA VAL A 286 -11.11 -4.89 3.79
C VAL A 286 -12.39 -5.00 2.98
N VAL A 287 -13.31 -4.06 3.15
CA VAL A 287 -14.65 -4.08 2.56
C VAL A 287 -14.89 -2.90 1.63
N GLY A 288 -15.76 -3.10 0.65
CA GLY A 288 -16.21 -2.06 -0.27
C GLY A 288 -17.67 -2.24 -0.66
N GLU A 289 -18.29 -1.15 -1.11
CA GLU A 289 -19.73 -1.10 -1.38
C GLU A 289 -20.05 -0.52 -2.78
N PRO A 290 -19.52 -1.12 -3.87
CA PRO A 290 -19.88 -0.74 -5.23
C PRO A 290 -21.38 -0.91 -5.47
N ARG A 291 -21.92 -0.15 -6.43
CA ARG A 291 -23.32 -0.33 -6.84
C ARG A 291 -23.52 -1.74 -7.41
N ALA A 292 -24.60 -2.40 -7.01
CA ALA A 292 -24.91 -3.78 -7.43
C ALA A 292 -25.17 -3.89 -8.94
N ASP A 293 -25.62 -2.80 -9.57
CA ASP A 293 -25.87 -2.70 -11.02
C ASP A 293 -24.60 -2.44 -11.85
N HIS A 294 -23.45 -2.15 -11.21
CA HIS A 294 -22.21 -1.83 -11.90
C HIS A 294 -21.35 -3.08 -12.16
N ALA A 295 -21.82 -3.94 -13.08
CA ALA A 295 -21.22 -5.24 -13.36
C ALA A 295 -19.71 -5.20 -13.70
N GLN A 296 -19.24 -4.17 -14.42
CA GLN A 296 -17.82 -4.03 -14.75
C GLN A 296 -16.95 -3.77 -13.50
N GLN A 297 -17.41 -2.94 -12.57
CA GLN A 297 -16.70 -2.67 -11.33
C GLN A 297 -16.65 -3.91 -10.44
N ILE A 298 -17.75 -4.65 -10.34
CA ILE A 298 -17.82 -5.91 -9.59
C ILE A 298 -16.83 -6.93 -10.18
N ARG A 299 -16.83 -7.13 -11.51
CA ARG A 299 -15.86 -8.03 -12.17
C ARG A 299 -14.40 -7.61 -11.91
N ASN A 300 -14.10 -6.31 -11.93
CA ASN A 300 -12.75 -5.81 -11.65
C ASN A 300 -12.33 -6.10 -10.19
N LEU A 301 -13.25 -5.96 -9.24
CA LEU A 301 -13.00 -6.26 -7.83
C LEU A 301 -12.81 -7.76 -7.63
N HIS A 302 -13.65 -8.60 -8.24
CA HIS A 302 -13.46 -10.07 -8.24
C HIS A 302 -12.10 -10.46 -8.82
N GLY A 303 -11.74 -9.90 -9.98
CA GLY A 303 -10.41 -10.09 -10.58
C GLY A 303 -9.26 -9.46 -9.80
N SER A 304 -9.54 -8.76 -8.70
CA SER A 304 -8.55 -8.23 -7.75
C SER A 304 -8.56 -8.98 -6.41
N GLY A 305 -9.29 -10.10 -6.32
CA GLY A 305 -9.35 -10.99 -5.15
C GLY A 305 -10.51 -10.72 -4.18
N PHE A 306 -11.39 -9.75 -4.47
CA PHE A 306 -12.56 -9.53 -3.62
C PHE A 306 -13.65 -10.57 -3.88
N ALA A 307 -14.39 -10.94 -2.85
CA ALA A 307 -15.62 -11.72 -2.96
C ALA A 307 -16.83 -10.86 -2.60
N THR A 308 -17.96 -11.03 -3.29
CA THR A 308 -19.24 -10.46 -2.86
C THR A 308 -19.76 -11.29 -1.69
N ILE A 309 -19.96 -10.67 -0.54
CA ILE A 309 -20.38 -11.35 0.70
C ILE A 309 -21.84 -11.05 1.08
N ALA A 310 -22.40 -9.95 0.57
CA ALA A 310 -23.81 -9.61 0.77
C ALA A 310 -24.28 -8.61 -0.30
N THR A 311 -25.59 -8.38 -0.35
CA THR A 311 -26.19 -7.21 -1.00
C THR A 311 -26.92 -6.40 0.06
N VAL A 312 -26.65 -5.10 0.12
CA VAL A 312 -27.21 -4.20 1.13
C VAL A 312 -27.89 -3.01 0.46
N ASP A 313 -29.00 -2.54 1.03
CA ASP A 313 -29.75 -1.40 0.50
C ASP A 313 -29.43 -0.15 1.32
N PHE A 314 -28.88 0.86 0.65
CA PHE A 314 -28.77 2.22 1.16
C PHE A 314 -29.92 3.08 0.58
N PRO A 315 -30.30 4.19 1.24
CA PRO A 315 -31.37 5.06 0.73
C PRO A 315 -31.19 5.53 -0.72
N HIS A 316 -29.95 5.65 -1.19
CA HIS A 316 -29.59 6.17 -2.52
C HIS A 316 -29.04 5.10 -3.49
N LYS A 317 -28.79 3.86 -3.03
CA LYS A 317 -28.28 2.77 -3.90
C LYS A 317 -28.49 1.38 -3.28
N ARG A 318 -28.64 0.37 -4.15
CA ARG A 318 -28.38 -1.03 -3.80
C ARG A 318 -26.90 -1.33 -4.03
N ALA A 319 -26.20 -1.81 -3.01
CA ALA A 319 -24.76 -2.06 -3.05
C ALA A 319 -24.46 -3.56 -2.95
N ALA A 320 -23.49 -4.03 -3.74
CA ALA A 320 -22.90 -5.35 -3.56
C ALA A 320 -21.76 -5.19 -2.55
N LEU A 321 -21.95 -5.66 -1.32
CA LEU A 321 -20.88 -5.63 -0.31
C LEU A 321 -19.81 -6.65 -0.71
N VAL A 322 -18.62 -6.14 -0.99
CA VAL A 322 -17.45 -6.95 -1.32
C VAL A 322 -16.44 -6.95 -0.19
N ALA A 323 -15.66 -8.03 -0.07
CA ALA A 323 -14.63 -8.17 0.95
C ALA A 323 -13.38 -8.86 0.39
N LEU A 324 -12.22 -8.41 0.85
CA LEU A 324 -10.93 -9.08 0.67
C LEU A 324 -10.37 -9.45 2.04
N SER A 325 -10.05 -10.73 2.26
CA SER A 325 -9.40 -11.17 3.49
C SER A 325 -7.89 -10.98 3.40
N ARG A 326 -7.26 -10.74 4.56
CA ARG A 326 -5.79 -10.69 4.68
C ARG A 326 -5.15 -11.98 4.19
N GLU A 327 -5.71 -13.11 4.61
CA GLU A 327 -5.22 -14.44 4.21
C GLU A 327 -5.19 -14.59 2.69
N HIS A 328 -6.28 -14.23 2.00
CA HIS A 328 -6.32 -14.29 0.54
C HIS A 328 -5.29 -13.35 -0.10
N PHE A 329 -5.20 -12.11 0.39
CA PHE A 329 -4.22 -11.14 -0.09
C PHE A 329 -2.78 -11.65 0.00
N VAL A 330 -2.43 -12.26 1.13
CA VAL A 330 -1.08 -12.75 1.42
C VAL A 330 -0.77 -14.07 0.71
N ARG A 331 -1.67 -15.05 0.82
CA ARG A 331 -1.51 -16.39 0.25
C ARG A 331 -1.33 -16.33 -1.26
N ASP A 332 -2.19 -15.56 -1.92
CA ASP A 332 -2.22 -15.47 -3.38
C ASP A 332 -1.38 -14.31 -3.90
N ARG A 333 -0.62 -13.64 -3.01
CA ARG A 333 0.37 -12.60 -3.34
C ARG A 333 -0.22 -11.49 -4.22
N LEU A 334 -1.41 -11.00 -3.85
CA LEU A 334 -2.18 -10.07 -4.67
C LEU A 334 -1.50 -8.71 -4.89
N TRP A 335 -0.36 -8.45 -4.24
CA TRP A 335 0.53 -7.33 -4.56
C TRP A 335 1.22 -7.44 -5.92
N VAL A 336 1.35 -8.65 -6.49
CA VAL A 336 1.92 -8.90 -7.81
C VAL A 336 0.83 -8.74 -8.89
N PRO A 337 1.09 -8.02 -10.00
CA PRO A 337 0.13 -7.87 -11.09
C PRO A 337 -0.27 -9.23 -11.67
N GLY A 338 -1.58 -9.41 -11.90
CA GLY A 338 -2.10 -10.64 -12.50
C GLY A 338 -2.11 -11.85 -11.57
N ALA A 339 -1.74 -11.70 -10.29
CA ALA A 339 -1.77 -12.79 -9.32
C ALA A 339 -3.18 -13.38 -9.13
N ALA A 340 -4.21 -12.54 -9.17
CA ALA A 340 -5.61 -12.97 -9.15
C ALA A 340 -6.10 -13.58 -10.47
N ALA A 341 -5.32 -13.51 -11.57
CA ALA A 341 -5.75 -13.84 -12.92
C ALA A 341 -5.32 -15.25 -13.40
N ALA A 342 -4.84 -16.13 -12.52
CA ALA A 342 -4.47 -17.49 -12.87
C ALA A 342 -5.13 -18.49 -11.91
N ASP A 343 -6.07 -19.29 -12.44
CA ASP A 343 -6.49 -20.59 -11.91
C ASP A 343 -6.55 -20.70 -10.37
N ALA A 344 -7.54 -20.04 -9.76
CA ALA A 344 -7.86 -20.10 -8.34
C ALA A 344 -8.36 -21.51 -7.91
N ALA A 345 -7.58 -22.56 -8.16
CA ALA A 345 -7.60 -23.72 -7.31
C ALA A 345 -7.03 -23.26 -5.96
N PRO A 346 -7.76 -23.41 -4.84
CA PRO A 346 -7.25 -23.06 -3.52
C PRO A 346 -5.95 -23.83 -3.29
N ARG A 347 -4.82 -23.13 -3.31
CA ARG A 347 -3.55 -23.70 -2.88
C ARG A 347 -3.54 -23.61 -1.36
N PRO A 348 -3.58 -24.72 -0.61
CA PRO A 348 -3.33 -24.65 0.83
C PRO A 348 -1.98 -23.94 1.03
N PRO A 349 -1.81 -23.17 2.11
CA PRO A 349 -0.53 -22.56 2.38
C PRO A 349 0.50 -23.69 2.40
N ALA A 350 1.46 -23.65 1.47
CA ALA A 350 2.64 -24.50 1.54
C ALA A 350 3.46 -23.96 2.70
N VAL A 351 3.05 -24.29 3.92
CA VAL A 351 3.92 -24.32 5.09
C VAL A 351 4.53 -25.72 5.01
N PRO A 352 5.79 -25.87 4.57
CA PRO A 352 6.48 -27.13 4.78
C PRO A 352 6.45 -27.42 6.28
N ALA A 353 6.08 -28.66 6.62
CA ALA A 353 6.08 -29.18 7.98
C ALA A 353 7.44 -28.99 8.68
#